data_AF-A0A2T1KW27-F1
#
_entry.id   AF-A0A2T1KW27-F1
#
_cell.length_a   1.000
_cell.length_b   1.000
_cell.length_c   1.000
_cell.angle_alpha   90.00
_cell.angle_beta   90.00
_cell.angle_gamma   90.00
#
_symmetry.space_group_name_H-M   'P 1'
#
loop_
_entity.id
_entity.type
_entity.pdbx_description
1 polymer ?
#
loop_
_entity_poly.entity_id
_entity_poly.type
_entity_poly.pdbx_seq_one_letter_code
_entity_poly.pdbx_strand_id
1 'polypeptide(L)'
;MDRNTKTPSDKAMPEYQMFPVGVWHMLAAVMLMVFCIAISLMSISELVSGWLSERALIYLEFALLAVMMFVLATPTFLLSRGWTLCHGFLVWHNRFYMLLLAVASGILFVDGHTGMALTGLIGLSLAVFASLMYCSKRYLEGVDYYRLIWAHHRSNKHQ
;
A
#
# COMPACT_ATOMS: atom_id res chain seq x y z
N MET A 1 -23.59 24.87 -20.58
CA MET A 1 -22.46 24.38 -19.77
C MET A 1 -22.20 22.95 -20.20
N ASP A 2 -21.31 22.77 -21.18
CA ASP A 2 -21.00 21.48 -21.78
C ASP A 2 -20.29 20.58 -20.77
N ARG A 3 -21.02 19.61 -20.21
CA ARG A 3 -20.42 18.45 -19.54
C ARG A 3 -19.92 17.51 -20.63
N ASN A 4 -18.79 17.85 -21.22
CA ASN A 4 -18.03 16.93 -22.08
C ASN A 4 -17.31 15.91 -21.18
N THR A 5 -18.09 15.09 -20.47
CA THR A 5 -17.57 13.96 -19.70
C THR A 5 -17.20 12.86 -20.68
N LYS A 6 -16.05 13.01 -21.33
CA LYS A 6 -15.44 11.93 -22.11
C LYS A 6 -15.34 10.71 -21.22
N THR A 7 -16.05 9.65 -21.58
CA THR A 7 -15.93 8.36 -20.91
C THR A 7 -14.54 7.78 -21.15
N PRO A 8 -13.98 6.96 -20.24
CA PRO A 8 -12.65 6.36 -20.43
C PRO A 8 -12.50 5.60 -21.75
N SER A 9 -13.60 5.12 -22.33
CA SER A 9 -13.71 4.49 -23.66
C SER A 9 -13.45 5.43 -24.83
N ASP A 10 -13.58 6.75 -24.63
CA ASP A 10 -13.47 7.75 -25.71
C ASP A 10 -12.02 8.16 -25.95
N LYS A 11 -11.10 7.73 -25.08
CA LYS A 11 -9.66 7.89 -25.25
C LYS A 11 -9.14 6.77 -26.14
N ALA A 12 -8.04 7.02 -26.86
CA ALA A 12 -7.40 5.98 -27.66
C ALA A 12 -6.89 4.86 -26.75
N MET A 13 -7.09 3.60 -27.17
CA MET A 13 -6.57 2.45 -26.46
C MET A 13 -5.04 2.52 -26.43
N PRO A 14 -4.41 2.49 -25.23
CA PRO A 14 -2.95 2.49 -25.15
C PRO A 14 -2.40 1.15 -25.68
N GLU A 15 -1.24 1.19 -26.33
CA GLU A 15 -0.53 -0.02 -26.73
C GLU A 15 -0.14 -0.86 -25.50
N TYR A 16 -0.28 -2.18 -25.62
CA TYR A 16 0.07 -3.08 -24.52
C TYR A 16 1.58 -3.11 -24.31
N GLN A 17 2.02 -2.53 -23.20
CA GLN A 17 3.38 -2.58 -22.68
C GLN A 17 3.48 -3.61 -21.56
N MET A 18 4.54 -4.42 -21.58
CA MET A 18 4.85 -5.37 -20.50
C MET A 18 5.20 -4.64 -19.19
N PHE A 19 5.89 -3.49 -19.30
CA PHE A 19 6.26 -2.63 -18.18
C PHE A 19 5.83 -1.19 -18.44
N PRO A 20 4.55 -0.85 -18.23
CA PRO A 20 4.08 0.51 -18.42
C PRO A 20 4.78 1.50 -17.49
N VAL A 21 4.84 2.75 -17.94
CA VAL A 21 5.33 3.88 -17.14
C VAL A 21 4.58 3.90 -15.81
N GLY A 22 5.32 3.84 -14.70
CA GLY A 22 4.75 3.81 -13.35
C GLY A 22 4.82 2.47 -12.62
N VAL A 23 5.01 1.34 -13.32
CA VAL A 23 5.09 0.01 -12.66
C VAL A 23 6.20 -0.06 -11.62
N TRP A 24 7.36 0.54 -11.90
CA TRP A 24 8.46 0.61 -10.95
C TRP A 24 8.10 1.38 -9.67
N HIS A 25 7.30 2.44 -9.79
CA HIS A 25 6.85 3.21 -8.62
C HIS A 25 5.79 2.42 -7.84
N MET A 26 4.94 1.66 -8.54
CA MET A 26 3.98 0.76 -7.91
C MET A 26 4.68 -0.36 -7.15
N LEU A 27 5.66 -1.02 -7.76
CA LEU A 27 6.45 -2.05 -7.12
C LEU A 27 7.24 -1.50 -5.93
N ALA A 28 7.88 -0.34 -6.09
CA ALA A 28 8.60 0.32 -4.99
C ALA A 28 7.66 0.65 -3.82
N ALA A 29 6.48 1.20 -4.08
CA ALA A 29 5.49 1.51 -3.03
C ALA A 29 5.05 0.24 -2.29
N VAL A 30 4.77 -0.85 -3.01
CA VAL A 30 4.38 -2.14 -2.42
C VAL A 30 5.52 -2.71 -1.58
N MET A 31 6.76 -2.73 -2.08
CA MET A 31 7.92 -3.24 -1.34
C MET A 31 8.17 -2.43 -0.05
N LEU A 32 8.09 -1.10 -0.12
CA LEU A 32 8.21 -0.24 1.05
C LEU A 32 7.11 -0.56 2.08
N MET A 33 5.87 -0.76 1.63
CA MET A 33 4.76 -1.16 2.50
C MET A 33 4.97 -2.52 3.15
N VAL A 34 5.52 -3.51 2.44
CA VAL A 34 5.84 -4.83 3.03
C VAL A 34 6.81 -4.68 4.21
N PHE A 35 7.87 -3.89 4.05
CA PHE A 35 8.79 -3.60 5.15
C PHE A 35 8.12 -2.82 6.29
N CYS A 36 7.25 -1.86 5.98
CA CYS A 36 6.50 -1.11 6.99
C CYS A 36 5.59 -2.02 7.81
N ILE A 37 4.89 -2.97 7.18
CA ILE A 37 4.03 -3.94 7.85
C ILE A 37 4.87 -4.79 8.82
N ALA A 38 6.00 -5.32 8.36
CA ALA A 38 6.88 -6.14 9.20
C ALA A 38 7.38 -5.36 10.43
N ILE A 39 7.87 -4.13 10.25
CA ILE A 39 8.34 -3.27 11.35
C ILE A 39 7.19 -2.91 12.30
N SER A 40 6.00 -2.67 11.77
CA SER A 40 4.82 -2.36 12.60
C SER A 40 4.43 -3.55 13.47
N LEU A 41 4.47 -4.78 12.92
CA LEU A 41 4.22 -6.00 13.68
C LEU A 41 5.27 -6.21 14.77
N MET A 42 6.55 -6.02 14.46
CA MET A 42 7.61 -6.08 15.47
C MET A 42 7.39 -5.05 16.60
N SER A 43 6.97 -3.84 16.26
CA SER A 43 6.71 -2.78 17.25
C SER A 43 5.48 -3.11 18.12
N ILE A 44 4.40 -3.61 17.52
CA ILE A 44 3.22 -4.07 18.25
C ILE A 44 3.57 -5.25 19.16
N SER A 45 4.35 -6.20 18.65
CA SER A 45 4.78 -7.39 19.36
C SER A 45 5.54 -7.03 20.63
N GLU A 46 6.49 -6.10 20.54
CA GLU A 46 7.21 -5.57 21.70
C GLU A 46 6.25 -4.97 22.73
N LEU A 47 5.29 -4.15 22.29
CA LEU A 47 4.32 -3.48 23.17
C LEU A 47 3.39 -4.47 23.90
N VAL A 48 3.07 -5.61 23.31
CA VAL A 48 2.17 -6.62 23.89
C VAL A 48 2.89 -7.83 24.47
N SER A 49 4.23 -7.87 24.35
CA SER A 49 5.08 -8.99 24.81
C SER A 49 4.89 -9.29 26.30
N GLY A 50 4.67 -8.26 27.12
CA GLY A 50 4.42 -8.41 28.56
C GLY A 50 3.04 -9.00 28.89
N TRP A 51 2.11 -9.08 27.94
CA TRP A 51 0.72 -9.53 28.17
C TRP A 51 0.45 -10.93 27.60
N LEU A 52 1.30 -11.42 26.71
CA LEU A 52 1.10 -12.67 25.98
C LEU A 52 2.29 -13.62 26.18
N SER A 53 2.01 -14.92 26.21
CA SER A 53 3.07 -15.93 26.12
C SER A 53 3.76 -15.86 24.75
N GLU A 54 5.05 -16.18 24.68
CA GLU A 54 5.84 -16.18 23.44
C GLU A 54 5.17 -16.98 22.31
N ARG A 55 4.60 -18.15 22.62
CA ARG A 55 3.90 -18.98 21.62
C ARG A 55 2.67 -18.27 21.06
N ALA A 56 1.88 -17.62 21.91
CA ALA A 56 0.71 -16.86 21.49
C ALA A 56 1.11 -15.65 20.63
N LEU A 57 2.20 -14.98 20.98
CA LEU A 57 2.77 -13.86 20.24
C LEU A 57 3.16 -14.28 18.82
N ILE A 58 3.90 -15.38 18.66
CA ILE A 58 4.32 -15.91 17.35
C ILE A 58 3.11 -16.23 16.46
N TYR A 59 2.09 -16.92 17.01
CA TYR A 59 0.89 -17.23 16.23
C TYR A 59 0.11 -15.98 15.83
N LEU A 60 0.02 -15.00 16.74
CA LEU A 60 -0.62 -13.72 16.47
C LEU A 60 0.12 -12.96 15.38
N GLU A 61 1.45 -12.84 15.46
CA GLU A 61 2.29 -12.20 14.45
C GLU A 61 2.11 -12.85 13.08
N PHE A 62 2.16 -14.18 12.99
CA PHE A 62 2.02 -14.89 11.72
C PHE A 62 0.63 -14.70 11.11
N ALA A 63 -0.42 -14.78 11.95
CA ALA A 63 -1.79 -14.55 11.50
C ALA A 63 -2.00 -13.11 11.03
N LEU A 64 -1.52 -12.12 11.78
CA LEU A 64 -1.61 -10.71 11.41
C LEU A 64 -0.80 -10.41 10.16
N LEU A 65 0.41 -10.95 10.03
CA LEU A 65 1.24 -10.80 8.83
C LEU A 65 0.51 -11.32 7.59
N ALA A 66 -0.05 -12.53 7.66
CA ALA A 66 -0.81 -13.10 6.55
C ALA A 66 -1.99 -12.20 6.17
N VAL A 67 -2.80 -11.78 7.15
CA VAL A 67 -3.95 -10.90 6.91
C VAL A 67 -3.51 -9.57 6.29
N MET A 68 -2.50 -8.92 6.83
CA MET A 68 -2.01 -7.62 6.32
C MET A 68 -1.43 -7.74 4.91
N MET A 69 -0.73 -8.85 4.61
CA MET A 69 -0.25 -9.13 3.25
C MET A 69 -1.39 -9.36 2.27
N PHE A 70 -2.47 -10.04 2.66
CA PHE A 70 -3.68 -10.17 1.84
C PHE A 70 -4.38 -8.82 1.63
N VAL A 71 -4.46 -7.99 2.67
CA VAL A 71 -5.02 -6.63 2.61
C VAL A 71 -4.21 -5.71 1.72
N LEU A 72 -2.89 -5.91 1.59
CA LEU A 72 -2.04 -5.16 0.65
C LEU A 72 -2.12 -5.73 -0.78
N ALA A 73 -2.06 -7.04 -0.92
CA ALA A 73 -2.03 -7.73 -2.22
C ALA A 73 -3.36 -7.56 -2.98
N THR A 74 -4.50 -7.66 -2.29
CA THR A 74 -5.82 -7.63 -2.94
C THR A 74 -6.11 -6.30 -3.63
N PRO A 75 -5.97 -5.12 -2.98
CA PRO A 75 -6.16 -3.84 -3.63
C PRO A 75 -5.11 -3.58 -4.71
N THR A 76 -3.87 -4.03 -4.53
CA THR A 76 -2.82 -3.91 -5.56
C THR A 76 -3.18 -4.70 -6.82
N PHE A 77 -3.71 -5.91 -6.65
CA PHE A 77 -4.22 -6.73 -7.76
C PHE A 77 -5.47 -6.12 -8.42
N LEU A 78 -6.42 -5.64 -7.63
CA LEU A 78 -7.62 -4.99 -8.17
C LEU A 78 -7.29 -3.69 -8.90
N LEU A 79 -6.25 -2.98 -8.47
CA LEU A 79 -5.74 -1.79 -9.14
C LEU A 79 -5.15 -2.13 -10.52
N SER A 80 -4.38 -3.22 -10.63
CA SER A 80 -3.88 -3.70 -11.93
C SER A 80 -5.00 -4.23 -12.85
N ARG A 81 -6.17 -4.55 -12.27
CA ARG A 81 -7.43 -4.84 -12.98
C ARG A 81 -8.27 -3.59 -13.29
N GLY A 82 -7.72 -2.39 -13.10
CA GLY A 82 -8.33 -1.12 -13.48
C GLY A 82 -9.34 -0.56 -12.47
N TRP A 83 -9.41 -1.10 -11.25
CA TRP A 83 -10.29 -0.57 -10.21
C TRP A 83 -9.61 0.58 -9.45
N THR A 84 -9.86 1.81 -9.87
CA THR A 84 -9.15 2.99 -9.34
C THR A 84 -9.49 3.35 -7.89
N LEU A 85 -10.61 2.87 -7.34
CA LEU A 85 -10.94 3.07 -5.92
C LEU A 85 -9.90 2.43 -4.99
N CYS A 86 -9.25 1.35 -5.44
CA CYS A 86 -8.19 0.68 -4.70
C CYS A 86 -6.96 1.56 -4.47
N HIS A 87 -6.70 2.56 -5.32
CA HIS A 87 -5.63 3.51 -5.09
C HIS A 87 -5.88 4.35 -3.82
N GLY A 88 -7.10 4.87 -3.67
CA GLY A 88 -7.49 5.63 -2.48
C GLY A 88 -7.37 4.79 -1.20
N PHE A 89 -7.76 3.50 -1.28
CA PHE A 89 -7.58 2.56 -0.17
C PHE A 89 -6.09 2.35 0.17
N LEU A 90 -5.22 2.14 -0.82
CA LEU A 90 -3.78 1.95 -0.59
C LEU A 90 -3.13 3.19 0.05
N VAL A 91 -3.51 4.39 -0.37
CA VAL A 91 -3.05 5.65 0.24
C VAL A 91 -3.53 5.76 1.68
N TRP A 92 -4.80 5.46 1.94
CA TRP A 92 -5.36 5.44 3.30
C TRP A 92 -4.66 4.40 4.19
N HIS A 93 -4.42 3.21 3.65
CA HIS A 93 -3.74 2.12 4.34
C HIS A 93 -2.29 2.50 4.71
N ASN A 94 -1.57 3.14 3.79
CA ASN A 94 -0.24 3.72 4.06
C ASN A 94 -0.29 4.75 5.20
N ARG A 95 -1.27 5.67 5.18
CA ARG A 95 -1.45 6.68 6.24
C ARG A 95 -1.75 6.07 7.59
N PHE A 96 -2.55 5.00 7.61
CA PHE A 96 -2.79 4.23 8.82
C PHE A 96 -1.49 3.68 9.40
N TYR A 97 -0.63 3.09 8.57
CA TYR A 97 0.68 2.59 9.02
C TYR A 97 1.64 3.69 9.47
N MET A 98 1.65 4.86 8.81
CA MET A 98 2.41 6.01 9.29
C MET A 98 1.97 6.43 10.70
N LEU A 99 0.66 6.54 10.95
CA LEU A 99 0.13 6.88 12.26
C LEU A 99 0.48 5.80 13.30
N LEU A 100 0.27 4.53 12.96
CA LEU A 100 0.56 3.39 13.83
C LEU A 100 2.03 3.37 14.25
N LEU A 101 2.95 3.51 13.30
CA LEU A 101 4.39 3.55 13.57
C LEU A 101 4.80 4.76 14.39
N ALA A 102 4.25 5.94 14.10
CA ALA A 102 4.53 7.14 14.89
C ALA A 102 4.10 6.98 16.36
N VAL A 103 2.90 6.41 16.59
CA VAL A 103 2.39 6.14 17.94
C VAL A 103 3.21 5.05 18.63
N ALA A 104 3.45 3.92 17.96
CA ALA A 104 4.20 2.81 18.55
C ALA A 104 5.64 3.21 18.89
N SER A 105 6.34 3.91 18.00
CA SER A 105 7.68 4.47 18.27
C SER A 105 7.65 5.44 19.45
N GLY A 106 6.62 6.28 19.56
CA GLY A 106 6.48 7.22 20.67
C GLY A 106 6.33 6.50 22.01
N ILE A 107 5.47 5.48 22.07
CA ILE A 107 5.27 4.67 23.29
C ILE A 107 6.57 3.93 23.65
N LEU A 108 7.18 3.22 22.69
CA LEU A 108 8.42 2.48 22.91
C LEU A 108 9.59 3.37 23.36
N PHE A 109 9.64 4.62 22.90
CA PHE A 109 10.64 5.58 23.34
C PHE A 109 10.43 5.97 24.82
N VAL A 110 9.18 6.20 25.23
CA VAL A 110 8.84 6.54 26.62
C VAL A 110 9.10 5.36 27.56
N ASP A 111 8.82 4.14 27.12
CA ASP A 111 9.09 2.91 27.88
C ASP A 111 10.58 2.52 27.94
N GLY A 112 11.47 3.27 27.27
CA GLY A 112 12.92 3.05 27.31
C GLY A 112 13.45 2.04 26.29
N HIS A 113 12.60 1.48 25.43
CA HIS A 113 12.96 0.56 24.34
C HIS A 113 13.52 1.33 23.13
N THR A 114 14.62 2.08 23.33
CA THR A 114 15.22 2.99 22.34
C THR A 114 15.57 2.33 21.00
N GLY A 115 16.07 1.09 21.02
CA GLY A 115 16.38 0.34 19.80
C GLY A 115 15.14 0.02 18.95
N MET A 116 14.04 -0.35 19.60
CA MET A 116 12.76 -0.62 18.91
C MET A 116 12.10 0.68 18.45
N ALA A 117 12.19 1.75 19.25
CA ALA A 117 11.72 3.08 18.84
C ALA A 117 12.43 3.57 17.56
N LEU A 118 13.76 3.41 17.46
CA LEU A 118 14.54 3.75 16.27
C LEU A 118 14.15 2.89 15.06
N THR A 119 13.95 1.59 15.27
CA THR A 119 13.46 0.68 14.21
C THR A 119 12.10 1.15 13.68
N GLY A 120 11.18 1.56 14.56
CA GLY A 120 9.90 2.13 14.16
C GLY A 120 10.03 3.46 13.41
N LEU A 121 11.01 4.32 13.73
CA LEU A 121 11.31 5.54 12.95
C LEU A 121 11.84 5.23 11.54
N ILE A 122 12.62 4.17 11.38
CA ILE A 122 13.02 3.66 10.06
C ILE A 122 11.77 3.23 9.29
N GLY A 123 10.89 2.45 9.94
CA GLY A 123 9.60 2.08 9.35
C GLY A 123 8.75 3.29 8.94
N LEU A 124 8.68 4.32 9.78
CA LEU A 124 7.96 5.55 9.50
C LEU A 124 8.53 6.26 8.27
N SER A 125 9.87 6.33 8.16
CA SER A 125 10.55 6.89 7.00
C SER A 125 10.20 6.14 5.72
N LEU A 126 10.20 4.81 5.75
CA LEU A 126 9.76 3.97 4.63
C LEU A 126 8.29 4.22 4.25
N ALA A 127 7.40 4.40 5.23
CA ALA A 127 6.00 4.67 4.99
C ALA A 127 5.77 6.08 4.38
N VAL A 128 6.61 7.06 4.73
CA VAL A 128 6.65 8.37 4.07
C VAL A 128 7.11 8.23 2.62
N PHE A 129 8.19 7.48 2.36
CA PHE A 129 8.64 7.21 1.00
C PHE A 129 7.58 6.48 0.16
N ALA A 130 6.88 5.50 0.74
CA ALA A 130 5.76 4.82 0.09
C ALA A 130 4.63 5.81 -0.25
N SER A 131 4.28 6.72 0.67
CA SER A 131 3.32 7.80 0.41
C SER A 131 3.74 8.67 -0.77
N LEU A 132 5.02 9.05 -0.87
CA LEU A 132 5.55 9.82 -1.98
C LEU A 132 5.44 9.05 -3.30
N MET A 133 5.69 7.74 -3.29
CA MET A 133 5.52 6.88 -4.47
C MET A 133 4.06 6.80 -4.90
N TYR A 134 3.12 6.55 -3.97
CA TYR A 134 1.69 6.53 -4.27
C TYR A 134 1.19 7.85 -4.86
N CYS A 135 1.72 8.98 -4.41
CA CYS A 135 1.33 10.31 -4.89
C CYS A 135 2.13 10.77 -6.13
N SER A 136 3.11 10.00 -6.58
CA SER A 136 3.96 10.40 -7.70
C SER A 136 3.18 10.42 -9.02
N LYS A 137 3.51 11.38 -9.90
CA LYS A 137 2.90 11.47 -11.23
C LYS A 137 3.04 10.16 -12.02
N ARG A 138 4.24 9.54 -11.95
CA ARG A 138 4.53 8.26 -12.60
C ARG A 138 3.65 7.13 -12.08
N TYR A 139 3.40 7.05 -10.77
CA TYR A 139 2.48 6.05 -10.22
C TYR A 139 1.06 6.25 -10.75
N LEU A 140 0.58 7.49 -10.74
CA LEU A 140 -0.77 7.82 -11.23
C LEU A 140 -0.93 7.52 -12.73
N GLU A 141 0.10 7.79 -13.54
CA GLU A 141 0.15 7.38 -14.95
C GLU A 141 -0.02 5.87 -15.12
N GLY A 142 0.65 5.07 -14.28
CA GLY A 142 0.50 3.62 -14.26
C GLY A 142 -0.91 3.16 -13.90
N VAL A 143 -1.53 3.79 -12.89
CA VAL A 143 -2.93 3.53 -12.51
C VAL A 143 -3.88 3.85 -13.65
N ASP A 144 -3.70 5.00 -14.30
CA ASP A 144 -4.52 5.44 -15.43
C ASP A 144 -4.35 4.51 -16.64
N TYR A 145 -3.13 4.04 -16.90
CA TYR A 145 -2.85 3.07 -17.94
C TYR A 145 -3.67 1.77 -17.73
N TYR A 146 -3.64 1.19 -16.52
CA TYR A 146 -4.45 -0.01 -16.23
C TYR A 146 -5.95 0.29 -16.29
N ARG A 147 -6.41 1.46 -15.82
CA ARG A 147 -7.82 1.84 -15.94
C ARG A 147 -8.28 1.85 -17.40
N LEU A 148 -7.49 2.44 -18.30
CA LEU A 148 -7.84 2.59 -19.71
C LEU A 148 -7.89 1.23 -20.43
N ILE A 149 -6.88 0.38 -20.23
CA ILE A 149 -6.87 -0.97 -20.82
C ILE A 149 -8.12 -1.76 -20.42
N TRP A 150 -8.45 -1.76 -19.13
CA TRP A 150 -9.60 -2.50 -18.64
C TRP A 150 -10.94 -1.86 -19.01
N ALA A 151 -10.98 -0.55 -19.25
CA ALA A 151 -12.16 0.10 -19.81
C ALA A 151 -12.42 -0.36 -21.26
N HIS A 152 -11.41 -0.36 -22.12
CA HIS A 152 -11.53 -0.85 -23.50
C HIS A 152 -11.85 -2.34 -23.56
N HIS A 153 -11.18 -3.17 -22.76
CA HIS A 153 -11.45 -4.60 -22.72
C HIS A 153 -12.89 -4.92 -22.28
N ARG A 154 -13.47 -4.13 -21.37
CA ARG A 154 -14.88 -4.27 -20.97
C ARG A 154 -15.83 -3.79 -22.07
N SER A 155 -15.50 -2.68 -22.73
CA SER A 155 -16.29 -2.14 -23.85
C SER A 155 -16.35 -3.11 -25.04
N ASN A 156 -15.22 -3.71 -25.43
CA ASN A 156 -15.13 -4.63 -26.57
C ASN A 156 -15.81 -5.99 -26.31
N LYS A 157 -16.09 -6.36 -25.07
CA LYS A 157 -16.86 -7.57 -24.74
C LYS A 157 -18.38 -7.42 -24.94
N HIS A 158 -18.85 -6.19 -25.09
CA HIS A 158 -20.28 -5.87 -25.27
C HIS A 158 -20.63 -5.49 -26.72
N GLN A 159 -19.67 -5.61 -27.64
CA GLN A 159 -19.87 -5.58 -29.09
C GLN A 159 -19.79 -7.01 -29.64
#